data_AF-A0A7Y7U6Y0-F1
#
_entry.id   AF-A0A7Y7U6Y0-F1
#
_cell.length_a   1.000
_cell.length_b   1.000
_cell.length_c   1.000
_cell.angle_alpha   90.00
_cell.angle_beta   90.00
_cell.angle_gamma   90.00
#
_symmetry.space_group_name_H-M   'P 1'
#
loop_
_entity.id
_entity.type
_entity.pdbx_description
1 polymer ?
#
loop_
_entity_poly.entity_id
_entity_poly.type
_entity_poly.pdbx_seq_one_letter_code
_entity_poly.pdbx_strand_id
1 'polypeptide(L)'
;MQTAANPGTANAMPTRIYTGPLGRHIARQEATAAEQATIRAMRANIMGMMIEPLFNPAERLRANDSVYQTECVAKLQRWFRNVYRVYKERENSVYLAFNDGSYARLPVAA
;
A
#
# COMPACT_ATOMS: atom_id res chain seq x y z
N MET A 1 19.19 -21.33 -36.17
CA MET A 1 18.12 -20.78 -35.31
C MET A 1 18.77 -19.91 -34.24
N GLN A 2 18.22 -18.72 -34.06
CA GLN A 2 18.77 -17.59 -33.30
C GLN A 2 18.97 -17.88 -31.80
N THR A 3 20.04 -17.27 -31.27
CA THR A 3 20.36 -17.11 -29.86
C THR A 3 19.37 -16.14 -29.19
N ALA A 4 18.74 -16.54 -28.10
CA ALA A 4 18.06 -15.63 -27.18
C ALA A 4 18.85 -15.59 -25.86
N ALA A 5 19.78 -14.64 -25.78
CA ALA A 5 20.39 -14.24 -24.53
C ALA A 5 19.31 -13.54 -23.68
N ASN A 6 19.03 -14.10 -22.51
CA ASN A 6 18.09 -13.58 -21.54
C ASN A 6 18.58 -12.20 -21.03
N PRO A 7 17.79 -11.11 -21.15
CA PRO A 7 18.20 -9.83 -20.63
C PRO A 7 17.88 -9.74 -19.14
N GLY A 8 18.90 -9.49 -18.32
CA GLY A 8 18.72 -8.72 -17.09
C GLY A 8 18.57 -9.50 -15.78
N THR A 9 19.46 -10.46 -15.50
CA THR A 9 19.94 -10.59 -14.11
C THR A 9 20.81 -9.37 -13.82
N ALA A 10 20.19 -8.30 -13.33
CA ALA A 10 20.91 -7.20 -12.72
C ALA A 10 21.68 -7.78 -11.54
N ASN A 11 22.96 -8.09 -11.76
CA ASN A 11 23.91 -8.39 -10.71
C ASN A 11 23.86 -7.22 -9.72
N ALA A 12 23.22 -7.43 -8.58
CA ALA A 12 23.34 -6.56 -7.43
C ALA A 12 24.83 -6.57 -7.05
N MET A 13 25.60 -5.60 -7.55
CA MET A 13 26.98 -5.43 -7.17
C MET A 13 27.00 -5.21 -5.64
N PRO A 14 27.83 -5.95 -4.88
CA PRO A 14 27.94 -5.72 -3.46
C PRO A 14 28.54 -4.32 -3.24
N THR A 15 27.72 -3.39 -2.77
CA THR A 15 28.02 -1.97 -2.48
C THR A 15 29.08 -1.75 -1.41
N ARG A 16 29.74 -2.81 -0.93
CA ARG A 16 30.80 -2.77 0.08
C ARG A 16 32.16 -2.28 -0.42
N ILE A 17 32.33 -2.04 -1.73
CA ILE A 17 33.67 -1.81 -2.31
C ILE A 17 34.07 -0.32 -2.35
N TYR A 18 33.12 0.63 -2.29
CA TYR A 18 33.41 2.06 -2.46
C TYR A 18 33.46 2.81 -1.12
N THR A 19 34.67 3.09 -0.61
CA THR A 19 34.91 4.01 0.51
C THR A 19 35.32 5.38 -0.03
N GLY A 20 34.55 6.45 0.28
CA GLY A 20 34.85 7.82 -0.18
C GLY A 20 33.61 8.64 -0.59
N PRO A 21 33.80 9.83 -1.20
CA PRO A 21 32.69 10.72 -1.62
C PRO A 21 31.71 10.06 -2.60
N LEU A 22 32.22 9.25 -3.53
CA LEU A 22 31.41 8.49 -4.49
C LEU A 22 30.60 7.38 -3.80
N GLY A 23 31.20 6.65 -2.85
CA GLY A 23 30.48 5.65 -2.05
C GLY A 23 29.35 6.27 -1.21
N ARG A 24 29.57 7.46 -0.65
CA ARG A 24 28.51 8.21 0.06
C ARG A 24 27.38 8.65 -0.87
N HIS A 25 27.69 9.04 -2.11
CA HIS A 25 26.67 9.41 -3.09
C HIS A 25 25.82 8.21 -3.50
N ILE A 26 26.46 7.06 -3.81
CA ILE A 26 25.76 5.81 -4.14
C ILE A 26 24.86 5.37 -2.98
N ALA A 27 25.39 5.36 -1.75
CA ALA A 27 24.61 5.00 -0.57
C ALA A 27 23.41 5.94 -0.35
N ARG A 28 23.56 7.25 -0.62
CA ARG A 28 22.43 8.20 -0.58
C ARG A 28 21.41 7.91 -1.66
N GLN A 29 21.83 7.64 -2.89
CA GLN A 29 20.92 7.27 -3.98
C GLN A 29 20.13 6.00 -3.65
N GLU A 30 20.79 4.97 -3.13
CA GLU A 30 20.16 3.72 -2.71
C GLU A 30 19.17 3.95 -1.57
N ALA A 31 19.52 4.75 -0.57
CA ALA A 31 18.61 5.11 0.51
C ALA A 31 17.36 5.83 -0.01
N THR A 32 17.51 6.78 -0.93
CA THR A 32 16.35 7.48 -1.54
C THR A 32 15.50 6.55 -2.40
N ALA A 33 16.11 5.61 -3.13
CA ALA A 33 15.38 4.62 -3.92
C ALA A 33 14.59 3.65 -3.02
N ALA A 34 15.20 3.19 -1.92
CA ALA A 34 14.56 2.33 -0.94
C ALA A 34 13.39 3.03 -0.23
N GLU A 35 13.54 4.31 0.11
CA GLU A 35 12.47 5.12 0.69
C GLU A 35 11.29 5.28 -0.27
N GLN A 36 11.56 5.59 -1.55
CA GLN A 36 10.52 5.69 -2.58
C GLN A 36 9.81 4.34 -2.82
N ALA A 37 10.53 3.23 -2.82
CA ALA A 37 9.95 1.89 -2.89
C ALA A 37 9.03 1.62 -1.69
N THR A 38 9.46 2.02 -0.49
CA THR A 38 8.67 1.89 0.75
C THR A 38 7.38 2.69 0.67
N ILE A 39 7.45 3.96 0.24
CA ILE A 39 6.29 4.83 0.07
C ILE A 39 5.27 4.21 -0.89
N ARG A 40 5.74 3.72 -2.05
CA ARG A 40 4.86 3.05 -3.05
C ARG A 40 4.19 1.81 -2.48
N ALA A 41 4.94 0.96 -1.77
CA ALA A 41 4.39 -0.24 -1.14
C ALA A 41 3.34 0.11 -0.06
N MET A 42 3.59 1.13 0.77
CA MET A 42 2.62 1.56 1.78
C MET A 42 1.34 2.11 1.17
N ARG A 43 1.44 2.92 0.11
CA ARG A 43 0.26 3.41 -0.62
C ARG A 43 -0.56 2.26 -1.19
N ALA A 44 0.10 1.27 -1.80
CA ALA A 44 -0.56 0.09 -2.34
C ALA A 44 -1.28 -0.72 -1.23
N ASN A 45 -0.65 -0.91 -0.07
CA ASN A 45 -1.26 -1.61 1.05
C ASN A 45 -2.51 -0.90 1.61
N ILE A 46 -2.44 0.43 1.75
CA ILE A 46 -3.59 1.23 2.20
C ILE A 46 -4.75 1.10 1.22
N MET A 47 -4.47 1.30 -0.08
CA MET A 47 -5.50 1.21 -1.11
C MET A 47 -6.05 -0.20 -1.26
N GLY A 48 -5.20 -1.23 -1.12
CA GLY A 48 -5.61 -2.63 -1.11
C GLY A 48 -6.64 -2.94 -0.02
N MET A 49 -6.41 -2.45 1.20
CA MET A 49 -7.36 -2.60 2.30
C MET A 49 -8.67 -1.85 2.05
N MET A 50 -8.61 -0.70 1.36
CA MET A 50 -9.81 0.06 1.03
C MET A 50 -10.62 -0.52 -0.13
N ILE A 51 -10.10 -1.49 -0.91
CA ILE A 51 -10.87 -2.15 -1.98
C ILE A 51 -11.99 -3.03 -1.42
N GLU A 52 -11.84 -3.51 -0.18
CA GLU A 52 -12.81 -4.32 0.54
C GLU A 52 -14.23 -3.69 0.54
N PRO A 53 -15.31 -4.51 0.52
CA PRO A 53 -16.69 -4.04 0.36
C PRO A 53 -17.19 -3.18 1.52
N LEU A 54 -16.42 -3.09 2.60
CA LEU A 54 -16.73 -2.26 3.77
C LEU A 54 -16.51 -0.76 3.51
N PHE A 55 -15.84 -0.37 2.43
CA PHE A 55 -15.62 1.04 2.07
C PHE A 55 -16.43 1.45 0.85
N ASN A 56 -17.11 2.59 0.93
CA ASN A 56 -17.88 3.12 -0.19
C ASN A 56 -16.93 3.64 -1.30
N PRO A 57 -17.21 3.42 -2.59
CA PRO A 57 -16.51 4.05 -3.71
C PRO A 57 -16.10 5.53 -3.51
N ALA A 58 -16.96 6.36 -2.95
CA ALA A 58 -16.66 7.77 -2.70
C ALA A 58 -15.59 7.99 -1.61
N GLU A 59 -15.54 7.13 -0.58
CA GLU A 59 -14.48 7.15 0.43
C GLU A 59 -13.15 6.74 -0.16
N ARG A 60 -13.15 5.71 -1.01
CA ARG A 60 -11.96 5.22 -1.71
C ARG A 60 -11.36 6.29 -2.61
N LEU A 61 -12.19 7.02 -3.37
CA LEU A 61 -11.72 8.09 -4.26
C LEU A 61 -11.05 9.22 -3.46
N ARG A 62 -11.70 9.71 -2.38
CA ARG A 62 -11.14 10.77 -1.54
C ARG A 62 -9.85 10.36 -0.84
N ALA A 63 -9.78 9.11 -0.38
CA ALA A 63 -8.58 8.58 0.27
C ALA A 63 -7.45 8.36 -0.73
N ASN A 64 -7.75 7.95 -1.97
CA ASN A 64 -6.78 7.78 -3.04
C ASN A 64 -5.94 9.05 -3.22
N ASP A 65 -6.58 10.18 -3.49
CA ASP A 65 -5.87 11.45 -3.73
C ASP A 65 -4.96 11.83 -2.55
N SER A 66 -5.47 11.72 -1.32
CA SER A 66 -4.70 12.08 -0.12
C SER A 66 -3.52 11.13 0.16
N VAL A 67 -3.71 9.83 -0.05
CA VAL A 67 -2.66 8.81 0.14
C VAL A 67 -1.58 8.94 -0.94
N TYR A 68 -1.96 9.19 -2.19
CA TYR A 68 -1.01 9.39 -3.30
C TYR A 68 -0.18 10.67 -3.16
N GLN A 69 -0.72 11.73 -2.57
CA GLN A 69 0.03 12.97 -2.31
C GLN A 69 0.95 12.89 -1.08
N THR A 70 0.81 11.86 -0.24
CA THR A 70 1.60 11.75 1.00
C THR A 70 2.97 11.12 0.74
N GLU A 71 4.04 11.89 0.89
CA GLU A 71 5.43 11.43 0.70
C GLU A 71 6.13 10.99 2.01
N CYS A 72 5.48 11.17 3.15
CA CYS A 72 6.07 10.82 4.45
C CYS A 72 5.62 9.43 4.92
N VAL A 73 6.58 8.52 5.12
CA VAL A 73 6.34 7.15 5.62
C VAL A 73 5.56 7.14 6.94
N ALA A 74 5.90 8.02 7.89
CA ALA A 74 5.20 8.08 9.19
C ALA A 74 3.73 8.50 9.04
N LYS A 75 3.41 9.40 8.11
CA LYS A 75 2.02 9.78 7.79
C LYS A 75 1.28 8.62 7.13
N LEU A 76 1.92 7.89 6.23
CA LEU A 76 1.34 6.68 5.61
C LEU A 76 1.08 5.57 6.64
N GLN A 77 1.97 5.38 7.63
CA GLN A 77 1.72 4.45 8.74
C GLN A 77 0.52 4.86 9.60
N ARG A 78 0.30 6.17 9.80
CA ARG A 78 -0.89 6.66 10.50
C ARG A 78 -2.15 6.43 9.68
N TRP A 79 -2.09 6.69 8.38
CA TRP A 79 -3.17 6.37 7.44
C TRP A 79 -3.56 4.89 7.52
N PHE A 80 -2.58 3.99 7.40
CA PHE A 80 -2.81 2.55 7.47
C PHE A 80 -3.49 2.14 8.79
N ARG A 81 -3.00 2.64 9.94
CA ARG A 81 -3.61 2.36 11.24
C ARG A 81 -5.06 2.83 11.34
N ASN A 82 -5.36 4.01 10.80
CA ASN A 82 -6.72 4.55 10.82
C ASN A 82 -7.66 3.75 9.92
N VAL A 83 -7.23 3.42 8.70
CA VAL A 83 -8.02 2.60 7.76
C VAL A 83 -8.28 1.22 8.37
N TYR A 84 -7.27 0.59 8.96
CA TYR A 84 -7.41 -0.69 9.63
C TYR A 84 -8.38 -0.63 10.82
N ARG A 85 -8.33 0.44 11.62
CA ARG A 85 -9.26 0.64 12.74
C ARG A 85 -10.70 0.69 12.26
N VAL A 86 -10.97 1.52 11.23
CA VAL A 86 -12.31 1.65 10.64
C VAL A 86 -12.77 0.34 10.01
N TYR A 87 -11.88 -0.36 9.30
CA TYR A 87 -12.17 -1.68 8.76
C TYR A 87 -12.64 -2.63 9.87
N LYS A 88 -11.91 -2.73 10.98
CA LYS A 88 -12.26 -3.60 12.11
C LYS A 88 -13.55 -3.19 12.81
N GLU A 89 -13.79 -1.89 12.99
CA GLU A 89 -15.04 -1.38 13.55
C GLU A 89 -16.25 -1.77 12.66
N ARG A 90 -16.12 -1.63 11.34
CA ARG A 90 -17.17 -2.00 10.38
C ARG A 90 -17.38 -3.51 10.29
N GLU A 91 -16.30 -4.28 10.22
CA GLU A 91 -16.33 -5.75 10.24
C GLU A 91 -17.05 -6.26 11.50
N ASN A 92 -16.69 -5.76 12.68
CA ASN A 92 -17.36 -6.10 13.94
C ASN A 92 -18.84 -5.71 13.94
N SER A 93 -19.19 -4.55 13.39
CA SER A 93 -20.59 -4.10 13.29
C SER A 93 -21.43 -5.02 12.41
N VAL A 94 -20.86 -5.50 11.31
CA VAL A 94 -21.49 -6.49 10.42
C VAL A 94 -21.70 -7.80 11.16
N TYR A 95 -20.68 -8.31 11.86
CA TYR A 95 -20.82 -9.54 12.65
C TYR A 95 -21.91 -9.42 13.72
N LEU A 96 -21.99 -8.30 14.44
CA LEU A 96 -23.03 -8.06 15.44
C LEU A 96 -24.44 -7.99 14.83
N ALA A 97 -24.60 -7.34 13.68
CA ALA A 97 -25.90 -7.24 13.00
C ALA A 97 -26.49 -8.61 12.64
N PHE A 98 -25.63 -9.55 12.23
CA PHE A 98 -26.05 -10.92 11.90
C PHE A 98 -26.17 -11.85 13.11
N ASN A 99 -25.51 -11.54 14.24
CA ASN A 99 -25.57 -12.38 15.45
C ASN A 99 -26.87 -12.21 16.24
N ASP A 100 -27.56 -11.07 16.11
CA ASP A 100 -28.88 -10.83 16.70
C ASP A 100 -30.03 -11.50 15.91
N GLY A 101 -29.71 -12.30 14.88
CA GLY A 101 -30.71 -12.98 14.03
C GLY A 101 -31.49 -12.04 13.10
N SER A 102 -31.17 -10.75 13.11
CA SER A 102 -31.79 -9.76 12.23
C SER A 102 -31.18 -9.81 10.82
N TYR A 103 -32.03 -9.89 9.79
CA TYR A 103 -31.61 -9.83 8.39
C TYR A 103 -32.34 -8.68 7.68
N ALA A 104 -31.57 -7.80 7.04
CA ALA A 104 -32.11 -6.76 6.18
C ALA A 104 -32.48 -7.37 4.81
N ARG A 105 -33.78 -7.43 4.48
CA ARG A 105 -34.23 -7.65 3.10
C ARG A 105 -33.96 -6.36 2.32
N LEU A 106 -32.91 -6.36 1.50
CA LEU A 106 -32.74 -5.32 0.48
C LEU A 106 -33.66 -5.69 -0.69
N PRO A 107 -34.68 -4.88 -1.04
CA PRO A 107 -35.48 -5.13 -2.23
C PRO A 107 -34.58 -4.98 -3.45
N VAL A 108 -34.37 -6.08 -4.17
CA VAL A 108 -33.78 -6.04 -5.51
C VAL A 108 -34.87 -5.51 -6.44
N ALA A 109 -34.71 -4.29 -6.94
CA ALA A 109 -35.58 -3.76 -7.99
C ALA A 109 -35.34 -4.61 -9.25
N ALA A 110 -36.42 -5.24 -9.75
CA ALA A 110 -36.45 -6.02 -10.98
C ALA A 110 -36.52 -5.11 -12.22
#